data_AF-A0A5C6N803-F1
#
_entry.id   AF-A0A5C6N803-F1
#
_cell.length_a   1.000
_cell.length_b   1.000
_cell.length_c   1.000
_cell.angle_alpha   90.00
_cell.angle_beta   90.00
_cell.angle_gamma   90.00
#
_symmetry.space_group_name_H-M   'P 1'
#
loop_
_entity.id
_entity.type
_entity.pdbx_description
1 polymer ?
#
loop_
_entity_poly.entity_id
_entity_poly.type
_entity_poly.pdbx_seq_one_letter_code
_entity_poly.pdbx_strand_id
1 'polypeptide(L)' 'FRLPEFKPNNPLGQEFVVPTSGFFCNLCLVFYRNKKTAREVHCSSRRHYDNLQKYYREIEQNSRQSSQSSISE' A
#
# COMPACT_ATOMS: atom_id res chain seq x y z
N PHE A 1 -4.32 2.07 -12.38
CA PHE A 1 -4.40 3.03 -11.27
C PHE A 1 -3.12 3.85 -11.20
N ARG A 2 -3.24 5.19 -11.31
CA ARG A 2 -2.12 6.12 -11.11
C ARG A 2 -2.28 6.81 -9.77
N LEU A 3 -1.28 6.67 -8.89
CA LEU A 3 -1.21 7.45 -7.66
C LEU A 3 -0.95 8.93 -7.98
N PRO A 4 -1.44 9.86 -7.15
CA PRO A 4 -1.03 11.26 -7.24
C PRO A 4 0.46 11.40 -6.90
N GLU A 5 1.08 12.51 -7.28
CA GLU A 5 2.48 12.77 -6.93
C GLU A 5 2.71 12.72 -5.42
N PHE A 6 3.91 12.26 -5.03
CA PHE A 6 4.31 12.23 -3.63
C PHE A 6 4.33 13.65 -3.06
N LYS A 7 3.53 13.87 -2.01
CA LYS A 7 3.50 15.12 -1.24
C LYS A 7 3.77 14.80 0.23
N PRO A 8 4.80 15.39 0.85
CA PRO A 8 4.99 15.30 2.29
C PRO A 8 3.74 15.77 3.03
N ASN A 9 3.40 15.11 4.14
CA ASN A 9 2.19 15.36 4.95
C ASN A 9 0.84 15.08 4.25
N ASN A 10 0.84 14.37 3.12
CA ASN A 10 -0.37 13.87 2.50
C ASN A 10 -0.45 12.34 2.67
N PRO A 11 -1.11 11.84 3.72
CA PRO A 11 -1.16 10.42 3.98
C PRO A 11 -2.06 9.71 2.97
N LEU A 12 -1.47 8.77 2.23
CA LEU A 12 -2.16 7.89 1.27
C LEU A 12 -2.14 6.46 1.76
N GLY A 13 -3.05 5.61 1.27
CA GLY A 13 -3.02 4.18 1.59
C GLY A 13 -3.27 3.87 3.06
N GLN A 14 -4.02 4.71 3.78
CA GLN A 14 -4.31 4.48 5.20
C GLN A 14 -5.15 3.21 5.44
N GLU A 15 -5.88 2.74 4.44
CA GLU A 15 -6.64 1.49 4.45
C GLU A 15 -5.74 0.26 4.64
N PHE A 16 -4.45 0.35 4.28
CA PHE A 16 -3.48 -0.71 4.53
C PHE A 16 -3.00 -0.74 5.99
N VAL A 17 -3.40 0.24 6.81
CA VAL A 17 -3.12 0.29 8.25
C VAL A 17 -4.31 -0.30 9.01
N VAL A 18 -4.18 -1.57 9.38
CA VAL A 18 -5.23 -2.33 10.07
C VAL A 18 -5.09 -2.25 11.60
N PRO A 19 -6.19 -2.07 12.34
CA PRO A 19 -6.19 -2.15 13.78
C PRO A 19 -6.03 -3.62 14.23
N THR A 20 -5.07 -3.85 15.13
CA THR A 20 -4.84 -5.13 15.82
C THR A 20 -4.75 -4.83 17.32
N SER A 21 -3.75 -5.34 18.05
CA SER A 21 -3.36 -4.79 19.37
C SER A 21 -2.69 -3.41 19.28
N GLY A 22 -2.49 -2.91 18.07
CA GLY A 22 -2.06 -1.55 17.72
C GLY A 22 -2.41 -1.27 16.25
N PHE A 23 -1.48 -0.73 15.47
CA PHE A 23 -1.71 -0.39 14.07
C PHE A 23 -0.62 -0.99 13.19
N PHE A 24 -0.99 -1.92 12.31
CA PHE A 24 -0.06 -2.62 11.44
C PHE A 24 -0.27 -2.23 9.98
N CYS A 25 0.81 -1.89 9.27
CA CYS A 25 0.74 -1.61 7.84
C CYS A 25 1.05 -2.87 7.02
N ASN A 26 0.09 -3.36 6.24
CA ASN A 26 0.26 -4.56 5.42
C ASN A 26 1.24 -4.39 4.24
N LEU A 27 1.47 -3.15 3.78
CA LEU A 27 2.42 -2.88 2.69
C LEU A 27 3.86 -2.78 3.18
N CYS A 28 4.04 -2.23 4.38
CA CYS A 28 5.36 -1.95 4.94
C CYS A 28 5.79 -2.96 6.01
N LEU A 29 4.90 -3.88 6.39
CA LEU A 29 5.10 -4.91 7.40
C LEU A 29 5.65 -4.35 8.73
N VAL A 30 5.14 -3.19 9.14
CA VAL A 30 5.58 -2.46 10.34
C VAL A 30 4.42 -2.21 11.28
N PHE A 31 4.69 -2.33 12.58
CA PHE A 31 3.75 -2.09 13.66
C PHE A 31 4.00 -0.73 14.34
N TYR A 32 2.91 -0.07 14.71
CA TYR A 32 2.89 1.17 15.47
C TYR A 32 1.92 1.06 16.65
N ARG A 33 2.29 1.64 17.79
CA ARG A 33 1.41 1.72 18.97
C ARG A 33 0.30 2.76 18.81
N ASN A 34 0.57 3.85 18.09
CA ASN A 34 -0.30 5.03 18.05
C ASN A 34 -0.92 5.21 16.68
N LYS A 35 -2.26 5.42 16.64
CA LYS A 35 -3.02 5.65 15.40
C LYS A 35 -2.45 6.82 14.60
N LYS A 36 -2.15 7.93 15.27
CA LYS A 36 -1.62 9.16 14.66
C LYS A 36 -0.31 8.89 13.93
N THR A 37 0.64 8.24 14.60
CA THR A 37 1.92 7.88 13.99
C THR A 37 1.73 6.94 12.81
N ALA A 38 0.86 5.94 12.92
CA ALA A 38 0.62 4.95 11.89
C ALA A 38 -0.09 5.51 10.63
N ARG A 39 -1.07 6.40 10.82
CA ARG A 39 -1.93 6.89 9.73
C ARG A 39 -1.57 8.27 9.19
N GLU A 40 -0.94 9.12 10.00
CA GLU A 40 -0.58 10.48 9.56
C GLU A 40 0.90 10.55 9.22
N VAL A 41 1.77 10.16 10.16
CA VAL A 41 3.23 10.27 9.97
C VAL A 41 3.74 9.21 9.01
N HIS A 42 3.40 7.95 9.25
CA HIS A 42 3.88 6.82 8.45
C HIS A 42 3.32 6.83 7.02
N CYS A 43 2.00 7.01 6.84
CA CYS A 43 1.38 7.04 5.51
C CYS A 43 1.79 8.26 4.66
N SER A 44 2.34 9.31 5.28
CA SER A 44 2.92 10.46 4.56
C SER A 44 4.40 10.27 4.20
N SER A 45 5.01 9.13 4.55
CA SER A 45 6.43 8.88 4.30
C SER A 45 6.68 8.43 2.87
N ARG A 46 7.88 8.77 2.36
CA ARG A 46 8.31 8.34 1.02
C ARG A 46 8.31 6.81 0.86
N ARG A 47 8.76 6.11 1.90
CA ARG A 47 8.78 4.64 1.91
C ARG A 47 7.38 4.04 1.75
N HIS A 48 6.38 4.58 2.45
CA HIS A 48 5.01 4.10 2.30
C HIS A 48 4.47 4.34 0.89
N TYR A 49 4.73 5.54 0.33
CA TYR A 49 4.34 5.88 -1.04
C TYR A 49 4.95 4.93 -2.08
N ASP A 50 6.24 4.64 -1.98
CA ASP A 50 6.93 3.76 -2.93
C ASP A 50 6.35 2.33 -2.89
N ASN A 51 6.04 1.81 -1.69
CA ASN A 51 5.39 0.51 -1.51
C ASN A 51 3.96 0.49 -2.08
N LEU A 52 3.20 1.58 -1.87
CA LEU A 52 1.86 1.72 -2.43
C LEU A 52 1.89 1.72 -3.97
N GLN A 53 2.88 2.40 -4.56
CA GLN A 53 3.07 2.40 -6.01
C GLN A 53 3.43 1.02 -6.55
N LYS A 54 4.27 0.27 -5.84
CA LYS A 54 4.61 -1.12 -6.18
C LYS A 54 3.37 -2.02 -6.11
N TYR A 55 2.59 -1.94 -5.03
CA TYR A 55 1.38 -2.74 -4.84
C TYR A 55 0.39 -2.60 -6.00
N TYR A 56 0.08 -1.38 -6.44
CA TYR A 56 -0.83 -1.19 -7.56
C TYR A 56 -0.26 -1.65 -8.90
N ARG A 57 1.06 -1.52 -9.11
CA ARG A 57 1.73 -2.07 -10.31
C ARG A 57 1.64 -3.59 -10.35
N GLU A 58 1.82 -4.26 -9.22
CA GLU A 58 1.72 -5.71 -9.11
C GLU A 58 0.28 -6.20 -9.36
N ILE A 59 -0.73 -5.49 -8.83
CA ILE A 59 -2.14 -5.80 -9.14
C ILE A 59 -2.42 -5.67 -10.64
N GLU A 60 -1.94 -4.61 -11.28
CA GLU A 60 -2.11 -4.43 -12.73
C GLU A 60 -1.44 -5.54 -13.54
N GLN A 61 -0.26 -5.99 -13.12
CA GLN A 61 0.46 -7.07 -13.78
C GLN A 61 -0.21 -8.43 -13.57
N ASN A 62 -0.62 -8.76 -12.33
CA ASN A 62 -1.33 -10.00 -12.03
C ASN A 62 -2.69 -10.07 -12.73
N SER A 63 -3.40 -8.95 -12.84
CA SER A 63 -4.67 -8.87 -13.59
C SER A 63 -4.48 -9.23 -15.07
N ARG A 64 -3.33 -8.86 -15.66
CA ARG A 64 -2.98 -9.19 -17.06
C ARG A 64 -2.54 -10.64 -17.24
N GLN A 65 -1.95 -11.27 -16.21
CA GLN A 65 -1.53 -12.67 -16.28
C GLN A 65 -2.70 -13.64 -16.06
N SER A 66 -3.69 -13.28 -15.24
CA SER A 66 -4.91 -14.06 -15.03
C SER A 66 -5.78 -14.19 -16.30
N SER A 67 -5.59 -13.30 -17.28
CA SER A 67 -6.29 -13.35 -18.58
C SER A 67 -5.59 -14.23 -19.64
N GLN A 68 -4.43 -14.82 -19.33
CA GLN A 68 -3.66 -15.68 -20.27
C GLN A 68 -3.56 -17.15 -19.85
N SER A 69 -4.14 -17.56 -18.71
CA SER A 69 -4.13 -18.97 -18.26
C SER A 69 -5.31 -19.82 -18.75
N SER A 70 -6.00 -19.40 -19.80
CA SER A 70 -7.01 -20.21 -20.50
C SER A 70 -6.66 -20.35 -21.98
N ILE A 71 -5.61 -21.12 -22.30
CA ILE A 71 -5.42 -21.95 -23.51
C ILE A 71 -4.12 -22.72 -23.29
N SER A 72 -4.23 -24.03 -23.03
CA SER A 72 -3.46 -25.08 -23.71
C SER A 72 -3.72 -26.45 -23.05
N GLU A 73 -4.42 -27.28 -23.83
CA GLU A 73 -4.58 -28.75 -23.87
C GLU A 73 -5.01 -29.54 -22.62
#